data_AF-A0A2E9WSN2-F1
#
_entry.id   AF-A0A2E9WSN2-F1
#
_cell.length_a   1.000
_cell.length_b   1.000
_cell.length_c   1.000
_cell.angle_alpha   90.00
_cell.angle_beta   90.00
_cell.angle_gamma   90.00
#
_symmetry.space_group_name_H-M   'P 1'
#
loop_
_entity.id
_entity.type
_entity.pdbx_description
1 polymer ?
#
loop_
_entity_poly.entity_id
_entity_poly.type
_entity_poly.pdbx_seq_one_letter_code
_entity_poly.pdbx_strand_id
1 'polypeptide(L)'
;MKKETKVTILSFLPSILKNLSPTNSESMEKEVNELLKEKFLCQNKFTSDIEQLVLTTELNYIEALVSYCEEKNIEFESVGKLISKPLKDKLKAEATELNYLKRTSRSKLPL
;
A
#
# COMPACT_ATOMS: atom_id res chain seq x y z
N MET A 1 4.33 -15.91 65.85
CA MET A 1 3.49 -14.80 65.34
C MET A 1 3.86 -14.53 63.88
N LYS A 2 2.85 -14.48 62.99
CA LYS A 2 2.90 -14.17 61.53
C LYS A 2 3.59 -15.27 60.69
N LYS A 3 2.89 -16.25 60.08
CA LYS A 3 1.89 -16.16 58.99
C LYS A 3 2.29 -15.11 57.96
N GLU A 4 2.61 -15.53 56.74
CA GLU A 4 1.88 -15.17 55.51
C GLU A 4 2.54 -15.87 54.31
N THR A 5 1.72 -16.67 53.64
CA THR A 5 2.02 -17.51 52.51
C THR A 5 2.23 -16.64 51.27
N LYS A 6 3.41 -16.68 50.65
CA LYS A 6 3.57 -16.16 49.28
C LYS A 6 2.95 -17.15 48.29
N VAL A 7 1.62 -17.19 48.25
CA VAL A 7 0.89 -17.88 47.18
C VAL A 7 1.11 -17.07 45.91
N THR A 8 1.91 -17.66 45.03
CA THR A 8 2.22 -17.17 43.70
C THR A 8 0.94 -16.73 42.98
N ILE A 9 0.85 -15.44 42.66
CA ILE A 9 -0.27 -14.81 41.94
C ILE A 9 -0.46 -15.45 40.54
N LEU A 10 0.52 -16.21 40.05
CA LEU A 10 0.45 -17.01 38.82
C LEU A 10 -0.50 -18.23 38.91
N SER A 11 -1.00 -18.62 40.09
CA SER A 11 -1.99 -19.71 40.19
C SER A 11 -3.43 -19.25 40.00
N PHE A 12 -3.68 -17.94 39.83
CA PHE A 12 -5.01 -17.36 39.65
C PHE A 12 -5.15 -16.67 38.28
N LEU A 13 -4.67 -17.29 37.21
CA LEU A 13 -5.24 -17.05 35.89
C LEU A 13 -6.26 -18.16 35.60
N PRO A 14 -7.56 -17.86 35.77
CA PRO A 14 -8.63 -18.79 35.42
C PRO A 14 -8.54 -19.10 33.94
N SER A 15 -8.99 -20.30 33.59
CA SER A 15 -8.90 -20.97 32.29
C SER A 15 -9.63 -20.29 31.11
N ILE A 16 -9.66 -18.95 31.04
CA ILE A 16 -10.27 -18.13 29.99
C ILE A 16 -9.35 -18.00 28.76
N LEU A 17 -8.57 -19.04 28.46
CA LEU A 17 -7.87 -19.18 27.18
C LEU A 17 -8.10 -20.55 26.54
N LYS A 18 -8.99 -21.38 27.10
CA LYS A 18 -9.17 -22.76 26.61
C LYS A 18 -10.55 -23.09 26.05
N ASN A 19 -11.53 -22.20 26.08
CA ASN A 19 -12.85 -22.45 25.47
C ASN A 19 -13.44 -21.16 24.87
N LEU A 20 -13.27 -21.00 23.55
CA LEU A 20 -14.09 -20.30 22.55
C LEU A 20 -13.16 -20.12 21.33
N SER A 21 -13.20 -20.85 20.22
CA SER A 21 -14.12 -21.82 19.64
C SER A 21 -13.33 -22.72 18.67
N PRO A 22 -13.53 -24.05 18.66
CA PRO A 22 -13.13 -24.88 17.53
C PRO A 22 -14.27 -24.93 16.52
N THR A 23 -14.39 -23.92 15.66
CA THR A 23 -15.31 -23.97 14.49
C THR A 23 -14.74 -23.15 13.33
N ASN A 24 -14.12 -23.81 12.36
CA ASN A 24 -13.97 -23.38 10.95
C ASN A 24 -13.27 -22.04 10.62
N SER A 25 -12.30 -21.58 11.42
CA SER A 25 -11.71 -20.23 11.28
C SER A 25 -10.68 -20.05 10.15
N GLU A 26 -9.93 -21.07 9.76
CA GLU A 26 -8.90 -20.92 8.69
C GLU A 26 -9.52 -20.56 7.33
N SER A 27 -10.73 -21.03 7.05
CA SER A 27 -11.45 -20.71 5.82
C SER A 27 -11.94 -19.26 5.82
N MET A 28 -12.46 -18.80 6.95
CA MET A 28 -12.99 -17.44 7.12
C MET A 28 -11.88 -16.38 7.14
N GLU A 29 -10.72 -16.68 7.75
CA GLU A 29 -9.58 -15.76 7.77
C GLU A 29 -8.94 -15.58 6.38
N LYS A 30 -8.93 -16.63 5.55
CA LYS A 30 -8.46 -16.55 4.16
C LYS A 30 -9.40 -15.69 3.32
N GLU A 31 -10.70 -15.91 3.44
CA GLU A 31 -11.73 -15.16 2.71
C GLU A 31 -11.73 -13.68 3.10
N VAL A 32 -11.58 -13.36 4.39
CA VAL A 32 -11.43 -11.98 4.86
C VAL A 32 -10.15 -11.34 4.32
N ASN A 33 -9.00 -12.04 4.33
CA ASN A 33 -7.75 -11.49 3.80
C ASN A 33 -7.79 -11.29 2.28
N GLU A 34 -8.48 -12.14 1.53
CA GLU A 34 -8.71 -11.96 0.10
C GLU A 34 -9.59 -10.73 -0.16
N LEU A 35 -10.70 -10.59 0.54
CA LEU A 35 -11.56 -9.42 0.47
C LEU A 35 -10.81 -8.13 0.84
N LEU A 36 -9.90 -8.19 1.82
CA LEU A 36 -9.04 -7.06 2.17
C LEU A 36 -8.03 -6.74 1.04
N LYS A 37 -7.37 -7.74 0.43
CA LYS A 37 -6.44 -7.50 -0.69
C LYS A 37 -7.12 -6.97 -1.95
N GLU A 38 -8.38 -7.33 -2.16
CA GLU A 38 -9.20 -6.79 -3.24
C GLU A 38 -9.59 -5.34 -2.98
N LYS A 39 -9.95 -5.00 -1.73
CA LYS A 39 -10.43 -3.66 -1.37
C LYS A 39 -9.33 -2.65 -1.04
N PHE A 40 -8.16 -3.09 -0.62
CA PHE A 40 -7.08 -2.20 -0.20
C PHE A 40 -5.99 -2.06 -1.26
N LEU A 41 -5.75 -0.82 -1.65
CA LEU A 41 -4.67 -0.44 -2.54
C LEU A 41 -3.42 -0.10 -1.72
N CYS A 42 -2.37 -0.90 -1.89
CA CYS A 42 -1.08 -0.70 -1.23
C CYS A 42 -0.06 -0.12 -2.22
N GLN A 43 0.88 0.70 -1.74
CA GLN A 43 1.94 1.32 -2.55
C GLN A 43 2.74 0.31 -3.39
N ASN A 44 3.08 -0.86 -2.83
CA ASN A 44 3.81 -1.90 -3.55
C ASN A 44 2.96 -2.53 -4.66
N LYS A 45 1.68 -2.84 -4.36
CA LYS A 45 0.74 -3.39 -5.34
C LYS A 45 0.50 -2.40 -6.47
N PHE A 46 0.26 -1.13 -6.12
CA PHE A 46 0.08 -0.05 -7.08
C PHE A 46 1.29 0.08 -8.02
N THR A 47 2.52 0.07 -7.48
CA THR A 47 3.73 0.14 -8.31
C THR A 47 3.83 -1.06 -9.26
N SER A 48 3.57 -2.28 -8.76
CA SER A 48 3.59 -3.50 -9.57
C SER A 48 2.53 -3.49 -10.67
N ASP A 49 1.29 -3.11 -10.33
CA ASP A 49 0.17 -3.08 -11.27
C ASP A 49 0.45 -2.08 -12.40
N ILE A 50 1.01 -0.91 -12.11
CA ILE A 50 1.41 0.08 -13.13
C ILE A 50 2.53 -0.46 -14.02
N GLU A 51 3.56 -1.09 -13.45
CA GLU A 51 4.66 -1.68 -14.23
C GLU A 51 4.16 -2.80 -15.15
N GLN A 52 3.25 -3.65 -14.67
CA GLN A 52 2.63 -4.67 -15.49
C GLN A 52 1.77 -4.06 -16.60
N LEU A 53 0.99 -3.02 -16.30
CA LEU A 53 0.15 -2.35 -17.28
C LEU A 53 0.99 -1.77 -18.43
N VAL A 54 2.10 -1.08 -18.11
CA VAL A 54 3.07 -0.56 -19.10
C VAL A 54 3.62 -1.69 -19.98
N LEU A 55 3.96 -2.84 -19.40
CA LEU A 55 4.46 -3.98 -20.16
C LEU A 55 3.41 -4.63 -21.05
N THR A 56 2.15 -4.67 -20.62
CA THR A 56 1.07 -5.33 -21.38
C THR A 56 0.47 -4.46 -22.47
N THR A 57 0.39 -3.15 -22.25
CA THR A 57 -0.27 -2.20 -23.16
C THR A 57 0.72 -1.35 -23.96
N GLU A 58 2.02 -1.47 -23.68
CA GLU A 58 3.10 -0.65 -24.27
C GLU A 58 2.86 0.86 -24.12
N LEU A 59 2.03 1.26 -23.15
CA LEU A 59 1.76 2.67 -22.84
C LEU A 59 2.88 3.28 -22.00
N ASN A 60 3.01 4.59 -22.10
CA ASN A 60 3.86 5.40 -21.23
C ASN A 60 3.44 5.27 -19.76
N TYR A 61 4.37 5.43 -18.80
CA TYR A 61 4.06 5.33 -17.36
C TYR A 61 2.99 6.34 -16.93
N ILE A 62 2.98 7.55 -17.51
CA ILE A 62 1.97 8.58 -17.25
C ILE A 62 0.58 8.10 -17.70
N GLU A 63 0.47 7.53 -18.90
CA GLU A 63 -0.80 7.07 -19.46
C GLU A 63 -1.32 5.83 -18.74
N ALA A 64 -0.42 4.88 -18.43
CA ALA A 64 -0.74 3.71 -17.63
C ALA A 64 -1.27 4.11 -16.23
N LEU A 65 -0.66 5.12 -15.60
CA LEU A 65 -1.12 5.61 -14.30
C LEU A 65 -2.53 6.20 -14.36
N VAL A 66 -2.82 7.02 -15.37
CA VAL A 66 -4.16 7.61 -15.56
C VAL A 66 -5.19 6.52 -15.84
N SER A 67 -4.89 5.61 -16.78
CA SER A 67 -5.78 4.50 -17.16
C SER A 67 -6.12 3.62 -15.96
N TYR A 68 -5.12 3.28 -15.14
CA TYR A 68 -5.34 2.51 -13.91
C TYR A 68 -6.26 3.23 -12.92
N CYS A 69 -6.10 4.55 -12.76
CA CYS A 69 -6.96 5.33 -11.87
C CYS A 69 -8.39 5.40 -12.38
N GLU A 70 -8.59 5.50 -13.70
CA GLU A 70 -9.91 5.51 -14.34
C GLU A 70 -10.61 4.15 -14.18
N GLU A 71 -9.91 3.05 -14.49
CA GLU A 71 -10.44 1.68 -14.40
C GLU A 71 -10.84 1.27 -12.97
N LYS A 72 -10.04 1.68 -11.99
CA LYS A 72 -10.27 1.37 -10.57
C LYS A 72 -11.07 2.46 -9.84
N ASN A 73 -11.47 3.52 -10.55
CA ASN A 73 -12.20 4.67 -10.01
C ASN A 73 -11.51 5.27 -8.76
N ILE A 74 -10.18 5.44 -8.84
CA ILE A 74 -9.35 5.99 -7.76
C ILE A 74 -9.25 7.50 -7.93
N GLU A 75 -9.51 8.23 -6.85
CA GLU A 75 -9.35 9.68 -6.82
C GLU A 75 -7.87 10.08 -6.82
N PHE A 76 -7.50 11.03 -7.70
CA PHE A 76 -6.10 11.41 -7.95
C PHE A 76 -5.37 11.92 -6.71
N GLU A 77 -6.06 12.63 -5.81
CA GLU A 77 -5.50 13.13 -4.53
C GLU A 77 -4.96 12.00 -3.64
N SER A 78 -5.55 10.80 -3.74
CA SER A 78 -5.13 9.63 -2.96
C SER A 78 -3.87 8.96 -3.55
N VAL A 79 -3.64 9.11 -4.86
CA VAL A 79 -2.55 8.47 -5.60
C VAL A 79 -1.20 9.03 -5.19
N GLY A 80 -1.13 10.32 -4.81
CA GLY A 80 0.12 10.96 -4.39
C GLY A 80 0.84 10.27 -3.24
N LYS A 81 0.10 9.61 -2.33
CA LYS A 81 0.66 8.82 -1.22
C LYS A 81 1.07 7.40 -1.62
N LEU A 82 0.49 6.88 -2.71
CA LEU A 82 0.72 5.53 -3.21
C LEU A 82 1.89 5.46 -4.19
N ILE A 83 2.25 6.57 -4.84
CA ILE A 83 3.42 6.64 -5.72
C ILE A 83 4.69 6.51 -4.87
N SER A 84 5.43 5.42 -5.08
CA SER A 84 6.74 5.20 -4.48
C SER A 84 7.79 6.16 -5.06
N LYS A 85 8.85 6.46 -4.30
CA LYS A 85 9.98 7.28 -4.78
C LYS A 85 10.51 6.84 -6.16
N PRO A 86 10.79 5.54 -6.41
CA PRO A 86 11.26 5.11 -7.73
C PRO A 86 10.23 5.34 -8.84
N LEU A 87 8.94 5.09 -8.60
CA LEU A 87 7.90 5.33 -9.60
C LEU A 87 7.77 6.84 -9.92
N LYS A 88 7.91 7.70 -8.90
CA LYS A 88 7.92 9.15 -9.07
C LYS A 88 9.07 9.63 -9.96
N ASP A 89 10.25 9.02 -9.80
CA ASP A 89 11.43 9.37 -10.61
C ASP A 89 11.25 8.92 -12.07
N LYS A 90 10.65 7.73 -12.31
CA LYS A 90 10.27 7.27 -13.66
C LYS A 90 9.28 8.22 -14.33
N LEU A 91 8.20 8.60 -13.64
CA LEU A 91 7.20 9.55 -14.13
C LEU A 91 7.81 10.92 -14.46
N LYS A 92 8.76 11.39 -13.64
CA LYS A 92 9.48 12.65 -13.90
C LYS A 92 10.37 12.55 -15.13
N ALA A 93 11.09 11.45 -15.30
CA ALA A 93 11.97 11.24 -16.45
C ALA A 93 11.15 11.27 -17.74
N GLU A 94 10.05 10.51 -17.76
CA GLU A 94 9.13 10.46 -18.90
C GLU A 94 8.46 11.82 -19.17
N ALA A 95 7.99 12.52 -18.13
CA ALA A 95 7.44 13.86 -18.28
C ALA A 95 8.46 14.88 -18.82
N THR A 96 9.76 14.65 -18.58
CA THR A 96 10.83 15.48 -19.13
C THR A 96 11.08 15.15 -20.59
N GLU A 97 11.09 13.87 -20.96
CA GLU A 97 11.25 13.40 -22.35
C GLU A 97 10.09 13.86 -23.24
N LEU A 98 8.87 13.79 -22.72
CA LEU A 98 7.65 14.25 -23.39
C LEU A 98 7.43 15.78 -23.30
N ASN A 99 8.37 16.53 -22.69
CA ASN A 99 8.30 17.99 -22.53
C ASN A 99 7.05 18.50 -21.78
N TYR A 100 6.49 17.70 -20.87
CA TYR A 100 5.37 18.09 -20.00
C TYR A 100 5.80 19.01 -18.86
N LEU A 101 7.09 19.01 -18.51
CA LEU A 101 7.64 19.91 -17.50
C LEU A 101 8.26 21.15 -18.15
N LYS A 102 7.95 22.33 -17.60
CA LYS A 102 8.61 23.57 -18.03
C LYS A 102 10.11 23.44 -17.83
N ARG A 103 10.88 23.70 -18.89
CA ARG A 103 12.34 23.76 -18.80
C ARG A 103 12.73 24.82 -17.78
N THR A 104 13.36 24.40 -16.68
CA THR A 104 13.93 25.32 -15.70
C THR A 104 15.23 25.88 -16.27
N SER A 105 15.16 26.75 -17.29
CA SER A 105 16.34 27.51 -17.69
C SER A 105 16.69 28.44 -16.53
N ARG A 106 17.93 28.40 -16.06
CA ARG A 106 18.45 29.49 -15.24
C ARG A 106 18.61 30.67 -16.18
N SER A 107 17.54 31.45 -16.34
CA SER A 107 17.58 32.72 -17.07
C SER A 107 18.52 33.63 -16.30
N LYS A 108 19.82 33.58 -16.62
CA LYS A 108 20.76 34.60 -16.18
C LYS A 108 20.58 35.76 -17.13
N LEU A 109 20.08 36.87 -16.60
CA LEU A 109 20.19 38.15 -17.28
C LEU A 109 21.68 38.39 -17.55
N PRO A 110 22.11 38.61 -18.80
CA PRO A 110 23.47 39.08 -19.06
C PRO A 110 23.63 40.43 -18.34
N LEU A 111 24.62 40.51 -17.46
CA LEU A 111 25.11 41.75 -16.86
C LEU A 111 26.31 42.25 -17.66
#